data_AF-A0A084G4L5-F1
#
_entry.id   AF-A0A084G4L5-F1
#
_cell.length_a   1.000
_cell.length_b   1.000
_cell.length_c   1.000
_cell.angle_alpha   90.00
_cell.angle_beta   90.00
_cell.angle_gamma   90.00
#
_symmetry.space_group_name_H-M   'P 1'
#
loop_
_entity.id
_entity.type
_entity.pdbx_description
1 polymer ?
#
loop_
_entity_poly.entity_id
_entity_poly.type
_entity_poly.pdbx_seq_one_letter_code
_entity_poly.pdbx_strand_id
1 'polypeptide(L)'
;MPVIPARKSVAFLVQKGQEIKIINTYGKQVLDFWAFNPADPNDFLSMVHCRTILLKVSLSRGDKLYSTRRKPILTLTEDTTRGVHDMIWSACDAERYRMQGFEGYHDNCTDNMHKALKDNFPDFHIAHDWVPDPLNLFMNVAIDHHGGLDIRPPTSEAGQYVIFRAEAPLVIVMSACPQDMAPVNAGMPTDCEYRVLGAGEQQEEQTLAVPAVFRPRTRRVKVALSVDFDAVSHWLGTGCHADNNMADYSSGIFAGQVGVYRLLSVFNKNGVADKVTWYIPGHTTETFPEAARAVLESGAEIGLHGYAHEGIAQMTEEQEREVLLKCIDVATKLVGKKPRGYRAPMYTIRETTIKLLREYGFLYDSSLMHHDSQPYFTPNDPPIEPIDWSQPASSWLKPSPIASQRYPEDGVHPLVELPCGWYNEDMMPLQYLPHLANSMGYVSTRVVEQMWKDKFMWLWENPNEGDESADFIFPILVHPDTSGLAHITGMVDRFIGWLKGFGESVEFCTGEQIAQAWLAVQQKARAAA
;
A
#
# COMPACT_ATOMS: atom_id res chain seq x y z
N MET A 1 11.53 -9.57 41.15
CA MET A 1 11.06 -8.73 40.03
C MET A 1 10.87 -9.62 38.82
N PRO A 2 10.07 -9.25 37.81
CA PRO A 2 10.12 -9.91 36.52
C PRO A 2 11.55 -9.94 35.98
N VAL A 3 11.97 -11.11 35.52
CA VAL A 3 13.32 -11.38 35.02
C VAL A 3 13.27 -11.49 33.50
N ILE A 4 14.31 -10.99 32.84
CA ILE A 4 14.62 -11.25 31.44
C ILE A 4 15.72 -12.32 31.46
N PRO A 5 15.39 -13.61 31.30
CA PRO A 5 16.38 -14.68 31.47
C PRO A 5 17.47 -14.58 30.41
N ALA A 6 18.70 -14.93 30.78
CA ALA A 6 19.84 -14.96 29.90
C ALA A 6 19.51 -15.72 28.61
N ARG A 7 19.89 -15.15 27.47
CA ARG A 7 19.66 -15.70 26.12
C ARG A 7 18.19 -15.82 25.70
N LYS A 8 17.24 -15.31 26.49
CA LYS A 8 15.79 -15.36 26.21
C LYS A 8 15.22 -13.95 26.13
N SER A 9 13.92 -13.88 25.82
CA SER A 9 13.19 -12.64 25.64
C SER A 9 11.93 -12.59 26.49
N VAL A 10 11.45 -11.36 26.68
CA VAL A 10 10.13 -11.05 27.24
C VAL A 10 9.42 -10.08 26.31
N ALA A 11 8.09 -10.15 26.29
CA ALA A 11 7.24 -9.16 25.64
C ALA A 11 6.05 -8.81 26.52
N PHE A 12 5.69 -7.53 26.60
CA PHE A 12 4.56 -7.07 27.41
C PHE A 12 4.02 -5.72 26.91
N LEU A 13 2.79 -5.42 27.27
CA LEU A 13 2.13 -4.17 26.94
C LEU A 13 2.44 -3.09 27.97
N VAL A 14 2.67 -1.87 27.52
CA VAL A 14 2.86 -0.68 28.34
C VAL A 14 1.90 0.40 27.86
N GLN A 15 1.19 1.04 28.80
CA GLN A 15 0.27 2.13 28.51
C GLN A 15 1.00 3.47 28.48
N LYS A 16 0.43 4.44 27.76
CA LYS A 16 0.92 5.82 27.76
C LYS A 16 1.04 6.36 29.19
N GLY A 17 2.18 6.98 29.49
CA GLY A 17 2.49 7.57 30.79
C GLY A 17 3.12 6.60 31.79
N GLN A 18 3.04 5.27 31.56
CA GLN A 18 3.78 4.31 32.38
C GLN A 18 5.28 4.39 32.12
N GLU A 19 6.05 3.97 33.11
CA GLU A 19 7.51 3.91 33.01
C GLU A 19 8.02 2.47 33.03
N ILE A 20 9.06 2.21 32.27
CA ILE A 20 9.72 0.92 32.16
C ILE A 20 11.12 1.07 32.74
N LYS A 21 11.33 0.53 33.94
CA LYS A 21 12.65 0.47 34.58
C LYS A 21 13.33 -0.83 34.21
N ILE A 22 14.52 -0.76 33.62
CA ILE A 22 15.30 -1.90 33.15
C ILE A 22 16.63 -1.91 33.89
N ILE A 23 16.90 -2.98 34.64
CA ILE A 23 18.05 -3.12 35.53
C ILE A 23 19.00 -4.17 34.98
N ASN A 24 20.27 -3.78 34.82
CA ASN A 24 21.35 -4.70 34.49
C ASN A 24 21.84 -5.37 35.78
N THR A 25 21.17 -6.47 36.17
CA THR A 25 21.34 -7.12 37.48
C THR A 25 22.79 -7.48 37.78
N TYR A 26 23.50 -8.03 36.79
CA TYR A 26 24.89 -8.44 36.89
C TYR A 26 25.87 -7.48 36.19
N GLY A 27 25.36 -6.43 35.56
CA GLY A 27 26.12 -5.29 35.03
C GLY A 27 26.60 -5.42 33.60
N LYS A 28 26.90 -6.62 33.08
CA LYS A 28 27.52 -6.78 31.75
C LYS A 28 26.59 -7.31 30.66
N GLN A 29 25.30 -7.45 30.94
CA GLN A 29 24.34 -7.94 29.94
C GLN A 29 23.91 -6.84 28.97
N VAL A 30 23.94 -7.12 27.67
CA VAL A 30 23.33 -6.28 26.62
C VAL A 30 21.89 -6.69 26.37
N LEU A 31 21.00 -5.71 26.19
CA LEU A 31 19.61 -5.96 25.83
C LEU A 31 19.29 -5.34 24.48
N ASP A 32 18.79 -6.15 23.56
CA ASP A 32 18.15 -5.64 22.35
C ASP A 32 16.72 -5.27 22.73
N PHE A 33 16.37 -3.99 22.55
CA PHE A 33 15.10 -3.40 22.95
C PHE A 33 14.32 -2.92 21.73
N TRP A 34 13.05 -3.36 21.63
CA TRP A 34 12.10 -2.90 20.63
C TRP A 34 10.82 -2.39 21.29
N ALA A 35 10.15 -1.47 20.61
CA ALA A 35 8.81 -1.02 20.96
C ALA A 35 7.96 -0.88 19.70
N PHE A 36 6.77 -1.47 19.71
CA PHE A 36 5.84 -1.46 18.60
C PHE A 36 4.53 -0.79 19.00
N ASN A 37 3.87 -0.13 18.05
CA ASN A 37 2.50 0.28 18.21
C ASN A 37 1.59 -0.98 18.22
N PRO A 38 0.78 -1.22 19.27
CA PRO A 38 -0.06 -2.41 19.36
C PRO A 38 -1.11 -2.52 18.25
N ALA A 39 -1.45 -1.40 17.59
CA ALA A 39 -2.46 -1.35 16.55
C ALA A 39 -1.88 -1.32 15.11
N ASP A 40 -0.57 -1.17 14.95
CA ASP A 40 0.09 -1.11 13.64
C ASP A 40 1.52 -1.66 13.74
N PRO A 41 1.78 -2.90 13.27
CA PRO A 41 3.10 -3.51 13.33
C PRO A 41 4.16 -2.79 12.46
N ASN A 42 3.76 -1.88 11.57
CA ASN A 42 4.67 -1.07 10.76
C ASN A 42 5.06 0.26 11.45
N ASP A 43 4.42 0.62 12.56
CA ASP A 43 4.75 1.79 13.38
C ASP A 43 5.51 1.35 14.64
N PHE A 44 6.84 1.38 14.57
CA PHE A 44 7.72 0.87 15.62
C PHE A 44 8.93 1.78 15.85
N LEU A 45 9.58 1.60 17.00
CA LEU A 45 10.80 2.30 17.39
C LEU A 45 11.90 2.19 16.32
N SER A 46 12.36 3.32 15.79
CA SER A 46 13.26 3.33 14.64
C SER A 46 14.56 4.06 14.94
N MET A 47 15.67 3.31 15.01
CA MET A 47 17.00 3.89 15.27
C MET A 47 17.45 4.86 14.18
N VAL A 48 17.16 4.58 12.90
CA VAL A 48 17.50 5.51 11.80
C VAL A 48 16.81 6.87 11.97
N HIS A 49 15.52 6.88 12.32
CA HIS A 49 14.78 8.11 12.57
C HIS A 49 15.26 8.82 13.83
N CYS A 50 15.57 8.08 14.90
CA CYS A 50 16.16 8.64 16.11
C CYS A 50 17.48 9.35 15.82
N ARG A 51 18.41 8.72 15.07
CA ARG A 51 19.69 9.34 14.68
C ARG A 51 19.48 10.60 13.84
N THR A 52 18.55 10.58 12.89
CA THR A 52 18.24 11.75 12.06
C THR A 52 17.66 12.91 12.87
N ILE A 53 16.77 12.63 13.82
CA ILE A 53 16.07 13.68 14.58
C ILE A 53 16.94 14.22 15.71
N LEU A 54 17.63 13.34 16.44
CA LEU A 54 18.50 13.71 17.55
C LEU A 54 19.87 14.23 17.10
N LEU A 55 20.22 14.01 15.81
CA LEU A 55 21.52 14.32 15.21
C LEU A 55 22.71 13.73 15.99
N LYS A 56 22.52 12.54 16.56
CA LYS A 56 23.52 11.83 17.34
C LYS A 56 23.33 10.32 17.28
N VAL A 57 24.38 9.62 17.67
CA VAL A 57 24.49 8.15 17.65
C VAL A 57 24.47 7.53 19.04
N SER A 58 24.38 8.34 20.10
CA SER A 58 24.25 7.91 21.49
C SER A 58 23.07 8.62 22.17
N LEU A 59 22.46 7.94 23.14
CA LEU A 59 21.36 8.50 23.92
C LEU A 59 21.85 9.37 25.08
N SER A 60 20.99 10.27 25.52
CA SER A 60 21.17 11.11 26.70
C SER A 60 19.85 11.21 27.44
N ARG A 61 19.93 11.36 28.76
CA ARG A 61 18.76 11.63 29.59
C ARG A 61 17.98 12.83 29.02
N GLY A 62 16.66 12.65 28.90
CA GLY A 62 15.73 13.63 28.33
C GLY A 62 15.46 13.44 26.84
N ASP A 63 16.22 12.59 26.14
CA ASP A 63 15.94 12.28 24.74
C ASP A 63 14.59 11.60 24.56
N LYS A 64 13.92 11.99 23.49
CA LYS A 64 12.77 11.28 22.96
C LYS A 64 13.23 10.31 21.88
N LEU A 65 12.65 9.13 21.88
CA LEU A 65 12.82 8.13 20.85
C LEU A 65 11.60 8.13 19.93
N TYR A 66 11.85 7.89 18.65
CA TYR A 66 10.90 8.13 17.58
C TYR A 66 10.57 6.85 16.81
N SER A 67 9.32 6.75 16.36
CA SER A 67 8.88 5.64 15.51
C SER A 67 9.24 5.85 14.03
N THR A 68 8.97 4.85 13.19
CA THR A 68 9.02 4.95 11.70
C THR A 68 8.16 6.08 11.15
N ARG A 69 7.13 6.51 11.89
CA ARG A 69 6.26 7.65 11.56
C ARG A 69 6.72 8.97 12.18
N ARG A 70 7.95 9.04 12.71
CA ARG A 70 8.55 10.23 13.37
C ARG A 70 7.76 10.75 14.58
N LYS A 71 6.92 9.90 15.20
CA LYS A 71 6.20 10.24 16.43
C LYS A 71 7.09 9.92 17.64
N PRO A 72 7.18 10.81 18.66
CA PRO A 72 7.84 10.45 19.90
C PRO A 72 7.03 9.37 20.62
N ILE A 73 7.65 8.23 20.90
CA ILE A 73 6.98 7.07 21.51
C ILE A 73 7.55 6.69 22.89
N LEU A 74 8.81 7.03 23.16
CA LEU A 74 9.46 6.83 24.47
C LEU A 74 10.29 8.07 24.82
N THR A 75 10.47 8.32 26.11
CA THR A 75 11.42 9.31 26.63
C THR A 75 12.37 8.64 27.62
N LEU A 76 13.68 8.79 27.47
CA LEU A 76 14.66 8.32 28.46
C LEU A 76 14.65 9.28 29.66
N THR A 77 13.97 8.92 30.75
CA THR A 77 13.78 9.80 31.91
C THR A 77 14.93 9.69 32.91
N GLU A 78 15.55 8.52 33.00
CA GLU A 78 16.68 8.24 33.87
C GLU A 78 17.65 7.24 33.25
N ASP A 79 18.95 7.44 33.49
CA ASP A 79 20.02 6.52 33.14
C ASP A 79 21.11 6.65 34.20
N THR A 80 21.34 5.58 34.96
CA THR A 80 22.37 5.56 36.01
C THR A 80 23.72 5.04 35.50
N THR A 81 23.81 4.71 34.22
CA THR A 81 25.04 4.26 33.56
C THR A 81 25.87 5.45 33.10
N ARG A 82 26.87 5.20 32.25
CA ARG A 82 27.67 6.25 31.59
C ARG A 82 27.03 6.77 30.28
N GLY A 83 25.81 6.38 29.96
CA GLY A 83 25.15 6.76 28.70
C GLY A 83 25.64 5.97 27.48
N VAL A 84 26.22 4.80 27.69
CA VAL A 84 26.77 3.96 26.62
C VAL A 84 25.72 2.93 26.21
N HIS A 85 24.94 3.31 25.21
CA HIS A 85 23.93 2.48 24.54
C HIS A 85 24.13 2.63 23.04
N ASP A 86 24.07 1.53 22.31
CA ASP A 86 24.29 1.54 20.87
C ASP A 86 22.96 1.67 20.10
N MET A 87 23.01 2.46 19.02
CA MET A 87 21.90 2.68 18.10
C MET A 87 22.26 2.33 16.65
N ILE A 88 23.38 1.63 16.40
CA ILE A 88 23.91 1.40 15.05
C ILE A 88 23.95 -0.09 14.70
N TRP A 89 24.27 -0.94 15.67
CA TRP A 89 24.51 -2.35 15.44
C TRP A 89 23.20 -3.12 15.26
N SER A 90 23.19 -4.04 14.29
CA SER A 90 22.03 -4.91 14.06
C SER A 90 21.88 -5.94 15.18
N ALA A 91 20.66 -6.45 15.35
CA ALA A 91 20.42 -7.61 16.20
C ALA A 91 21.26 -8.82 15.74
N CYS A 92 21.60 -9.72 16.65
CA CYS A 92 22.25 -10.97 16.27
C CYS A 92 21.25 -11.97 15.68
N ASP A 93 21.69 -12.71 14.66
CA ASP A 93 20.94 -13.74 13.94
C ASP A 93 21.82 -14.96 13.65
N ALA A 94 21.21 -16.02 13.10
CA ALA A 94 21.90 -17.26 12.78
C ALA A 94 23.06 -17.09 11.78
N GLU A 95 22.92 -16.20 10.77
CA GLU A 95 23.98 -15.96 9.79
C GLU A 95 25.16 -15.23 10.43
N ARG A 96 24.90 -14.29 11.35
CA ARG A 96 25.95 -13.59 12.10
C ARG A 96 26.81 -14.56 12.90
N TYR A 97 26.21 -15.54 13.58
CA TYR A 97 26.97 -16.56 14.31
C TYR A 97 27.79 -17.46 13.39
N ARG A 98 27.25 -17.82 12.22
CA ARG A 98 28.02 -18.57 11.20
C ARG A 98 29.21 -17.77 10.67
N MET A 99 29.04 -16.46 10.44
CA MET A 99 30.16 -15.57 10.08
C MET A 99 31.26 -15.53 11.15
N GLN A 100 30.90 -15.74 12.41
CA GLN A 100 31.83 -15.83 13.54
C GLN A 100 32.42 -17.24 13.74
N GLY A 101 32.07 -18.19 12.86
CA GLY A 101 32.59 -19.56 12.89
C GLY A 101 31.81 -20.53 13.78
N PHE A 102 30.59 -20.17 14.24
CA PHE A 102 29.75 -21.10 14.98
C PHE A 102 29.12 -22.14 14.04
N GLU A 103 29.21 -23.42 14.40
CA GLU A 103 28.55 -24.52 13.69
C GLU A 103 27.26 -24.93 14.43
N GLY A 104 26.13 -24.95 13.71
CA GLY A 104 24.84 -25.34 14.24
C GLY A 104 23.95 -24.17 14.69
N TYR A 105 23.00 -24.46 15.58
CA TYR A 105 22.06 -23.45 16.09
C TYR A 105 22.62 -22.75 17.33
N HIS A 106 22.51 -21.43 17.34
CA HIS A 106 22.81 -20.59 18.49
C HIS A 106 21.59 -19.71 18.81
N ASP A 107 21.21 -19.61 20.09
CA ASP A 107 20.17 -18.67 20.54
C ASP A 107 20.52 -17.27 20.00
N ASN A 108 19.55 -16.54 19.43
CA ASN A 108 19.81 -15.23 18.83
C ASN A 108 18.64 -14.27 19.04
N CYS A 109 18.93 -12.97 18.93
CA CYS A 109 17.98 -11.91 19.24
C CYS A 109 16.82 -11.83 18.24
N THR A 110 17.09 -12.10 16.97
CA THR A 110 16.06 -12.17 15.91
C THR A 110 15.00 -13.22 16.24
N ASP A 111 15.42 -14.46 16.51
CA ASP A 111 14.52 -15.55 16.89
C ASP A 111 13.79 -15.25 18.20
N ASN A 112 14.51 -14.70 19.19
CA ASN A 112 13.96 -14.33 20.48
C ASN A 112 12.85 -13.27 20.35
N MET A 113 13.02 -12.26 19.50
CA MET A 113 12.00 -11.23 19.27
C MET A 113 10.74 -11.86 18.65
N HIS A 114 10.89 -12.62 17.56
CA HIS A 114 9.76 -13.27 16.90
C HIS A 114 9.03 -14.25 17.82
N LYS A 115 9.78 -15.04 18.61
CA LYS A 115 9.19 -15.95 19.58
C LYS A 115 8.41 -15.21 20.66
N ALA A 116 8.96 -14.14 21.23
CA ALA A 116 8.26 -13.38 22.27
C ALA A 116 6.97 -12.73 21.75
N LEU A 117 6.99 -12.16 20.55
CA LEU A 117 5.79 -11.63 19.91
C LEU A 117 4.76 -12.73 19.65
N LYS A 118 5.17 -13.85 19.04
CA LYS A 118 4.28 -14.97 18.75
C LYS A 118 3.61 -15.55 19.99
N ASP A 119 4.38 -15.73 21.07
CA ASP A 119 3.89 -16.38 22.28
C ASP A 119 2.96 -15.47 23.11
N ASN A 120 3.19 -14.15 23.12
CA ASN A 120 2.46 -13.21 23.98
C ASN A 120 1.42 -12.36 23.23
N PHE A 121 1.60 -12.21 21.92
CA PHE A 121 0.75 -11.39 21.04
C PHE A 121 0.52 -12.15 19.72
N PRO A 122 -0.19 -13.30 19.72
CA PRO A 122 -0.34 -14.16 18.55
C PRO A 122 -1.03 -13.48 17.35
N ASP A 123 -1.85 -12.46 17.62
CA ASP A 123 -2.54 -11.65 16.60
C ASP A 123 -1.66 -10.48 16.08
N PHE A 124 -0.46 -10.31 16.62
CA PHE A 124 0.48 -9.28 16.19
C PHE A 124 1.36 -9.82 15.06
N HIS A 125 1.02 -9.46 13.82
CA HIS A 125 1.67 -9.98 12.62
C HIS A 125 2.85 -9.11 12.17
N ILE A 126 4.05 -9.68 12.20
CA ILE A 126 5.28 -9.10 11.64
C ILE A 126 5.91 -10.12 10.67
N ALA A 127 6.55 -9.64 9.60
CA ALA A 127 7.22 -10.52 8.63
C ALA A 127 8.25 -11.43 9.33
N HIS A 128 8.18 -12.73 9.09
CA HIS A 128 8.99 -13.74 9.80
C HIS A 128 10.48 -13.73 9.42
N ASP A 129 10.83 -13.13 8.29
CA ASP A 129 12.17 -13.05 7.72
C ASP A 129 12.82 -11.68 7.95
N TRP A 130 12.27 -10.86 8.86
CA TRP A 130 12.71 -9.49 9.06
C TRP A 130 12.62 -9.04 10.52
N VAL A 131 13.65 -8.32 10.96
CA VAL A 131 13.76 -7.73 12.31
C VAL A 131 14.09 -6.24 12.19
N PRO A 132 13.42 -5.35 12.95
CA PRO A 132 13.84 -3.95 13.06
C PRO A 132 15.19 -3.80 13.76
N ASP A 133 15.96 -2.76 13.43
CA ASP A 133 17.16 -2.40 14.19
C ASP A 133 16.80 -2.14 15.67
N PRO A 134 17.38 -2.88 16.63
CA PRO A 134 17.11 -2.69 18.04
C PRO A 134 17.73 -1.40 18.57
N LEU A 135 17.21 -0.91 19.69
CA LEU A 135 18.01 -0.12 20.62
C LEU A 135 18.84 -1.08 21.49
N ASN A 136 20.16 -1.07 21.34
CA ASN A 136 21.05 -1.97 22.07
C ASN A 136 21.45 -1.34 23.41
N LEU A 137 20.65 -1.60 24.45
CA LEU A 137 20.91 -1.08 25.79
C LEU A 137 22.18 -1.71 26.38
N PHE A 138 23.02 -0.87 26.98
CA PHE A 138 24.27 -1.22 27.65
C PHE A 138 25.40 -1.70 26.70
N MET A 139 25.13 -1.79 25.40
CA MET A 139 26.12 -2.20 24.41
C MET A 139 27.12 -1.08 24.14
N ASN A 140 28.40 -1.45 24.09
CA ASN A 140 29.51 -0.53 23.90
C ASN A 140 30.12 -0.72 22.51
N VAL A 141 29.63 0.05 21.54
CA VAL A 141 30.22 0.16 20.20
C VAL A 141 30.92 1.51 20.10
N ALA A 142 32.25 1.48 20.11
CA ALA A 142 33.05 2.69 19.95
C ALA A 142 33.14 3.06 18.47
N ILE A 143 33.01 4.36 18.18
CA ILE A 143 33.20 4.92 16.84
C ILE A 143 34.49 5.75 16.86
N ASP A 144 35.42 5.46 15.96
CA ASP A 144 36.63 6.26 15.82
C ASP A 144 36.42 7.49 14.92
N HIS A 145 37.43 8.37 14.87
CA HIS A 145 37.40 9.61 14.09
C HIS A 145 37.45 9.40 12.56
N HIS A 146 37.62 8.15 12.11
CA HIS A 146 37.53 7.74 10.71
C HIS A 146 36.21 7.03 10.37
N GLY A 147 35.31 6.86 11.35
CA GLY A 147 34.04 6.16 11.17
C GLY A 147 34.14 4.64 11.32
N GLY A 148 35.27 4.11 11.80
CA GLY A 148 35.41 2.70 12.17
C GLY A 148 34.60 2.35 13.41
N LEU A 149 34.07 1.13 13.46
CA LEU A 149 33.28 0.62 14.58
C LEU A 149 34.02 -0.50 15.31
N ASP A 150 34.04 -0.44 16.64
CA ASP A 150 34.76 -1.37 17.52
C ASP A 150 33.87 -1.82 18.69
N ILE A 151 33.53 -3.11 18.72
CA ILE A 151 32.72 -3.70 19.79
C ILE A 151 33.61 -3.95 21.02
N ARG A 152 33.25 -3.33 22.14
CA ARG A 152 33.95 -3.43 23.41
C ARG A 152 33.07 -4.03 24.50
N PRO A 153 33.66 -4.50 25.62
CA PRO A 153 32.88 -4.90 26.78
C PRO A 153 31.96 -3.77 27.29
N PRO A 154 30.74 -4.10 27.76
CA PRO A 154 29.83 -3.15 28.38
C PRO A 154 30.46 -2.40 29.55
N THR A 155 30.11 -1.11 29.65
CA THR A 155 30.59 -0.23 30.72
C THR A 155 29.65 -0.18 31.93
N SER A 156 28.46 -0.76 31.81
CA SER A 156 27.50 -0.85 32.91
C SER A 156 28.01 -1.76 34.02
N GLU A 157 27.61 -1.46 35.24
CA GLU A 157 27.93 -2.20 36.47
C GLU A 157 26.67 -2.77 37.10
N ALA A 158 26.83 -3.76 37.98
CA ALA A 158 25.73 -4.47 38.61
C ALA A 158 24.74 -3.51 39.29
N GLY A 159 23.45 -3.69 39.01
CA GLY A 159 22.35 -2.90 39.57
C GLY A 159 22.12 -1.54 38.91
N GLN A 160 22.94 -1.13 37.95
CA GLN A 160 22.66 0.07 37.15
C GLN A 160 21.44 -0.14 36.24
N TYR A 161 20.72 0.93 35.94
CA TYR A 161 19.45 0.85 35.23
C TYR A 161 19.17 2.07 34.35
N VAL A 162 18.20 1.90 33.45
CA VAL A 162 17.56 2.97 32.68
C VAL A 162 16.07 2.99 32.96
N ILE A 163 15.43 4.14 32.80
CA ILE A 163 13.98 4.29 32.86
C ILE A 163 13.48 5.00 31.61
N PHE A 164 12.53 4.38 30.93
CA PHE A 164 11.81 4.99 29.81
C PHE A 164 10.37 5.29 30.20
N ARG A 165 9.88 6.50 29.92
CA ARG A 165 8.45 6.80 29.95
C ARG A 165 7.83 6.56 28.58
N ALA A 166 6.72 5.82 28.54
CA ALA A 166 5.95 5.61 27.33
C ALA A 166 5.13 6.86 26.97
N GLU A 167 5.28 7.37 25.74
CA GLU A 167 4.52 8.52 25.23
C GLU A 167 3.24 8.11 24.47
N ALA A 168 3.09 6.79 24.22
CA ALA A 168 1.95 6.13 23.60
C ALA A 168 1.80 4.70 24.18
N PRO A 169 0.66 4.00 23.96
CA PRO A 169 0.58 2.56 24.21
C PRO A 169 1.57 1.80 23.32
N LEU A 170 2.31 0.85 23.88
CA LEU A 170 3.38 0.13 23.19
C LEU A 170 3.44 -1.34 23.59
N VAL A 171 3.69 -2.22 22.61
CA VAL A 171 4.20 -3.56 22.86
C VAL A 171 5.72 -3.46 22.97
N ILE A 172 6.26 -3.74 24.15
CA ILE A 172 7.70 -3.77 24.40
C ILE A 172 8.20 -5.19 24.24
N VAL A 173 9.31 -5.35 23.54
CA VAL A 173 10.05 -6.62 23.43
C VAL A 173 11.48 -6.38 23.86
N MET A 174 12.00 -7.24 24.74
CA MET A 174 13.39 -7.20 25.16
C MET A 174 14.00 -8.58 25.05
N SER A 175 15.16 -8.69 24.41
CA SER A 175 15.97 -9.90 24.35
C SER A 175 17.26 -9.71 25.14
N ALA A 176 17.53 -10.58 26.11
CA ALA A 176 18.85 -10.69 26.72
C ALA A 176 19.80 -11.31 25.70
N CYS A 177 20.61 -10.45 25.07
CA CYS A 177 21.47 -10.81 23.96
C CYS A 177 22.30 -12.07 24.26
N PRO A 178 22.16 -13.15 23.46
CA PRO A 178 22.87 -14.41 23.71
C PRO A 178 24.38 -14.39 23.37
N GLN A 179 24.89 -13.30 22.78
CA GLN A 179 26.22 -13.25 22.17
C GLN A 179 27.35 -13.48 23.19
N ASP A 180 28.06 -14.59 23.04
CA ASP A 180 29.18 -15.03 23.90
C ASP A 180 30.49 -15.21 23.12
N MET A 181 30.47 -15.05 21.80
CA MET A 181 31.64 -15.16 20.90
C MET A 181 32.33 -13.82 20.62
N ALA A 182 31.76 -12.72 21.11
CA ALA A 182 32.27 -11.36 20.96
C ALA A 182 32.19 -10.59 22.28
N PRO A 183 32.89 -9.44 22.42
CA PRO A 183 32.91 -8.67 23.67
C PRO A 183 31.55 -8.14 24.18
N VAL A 184 30.45 -8.31 23.44
CA VAL A 184 29.11 -7.75 23.69
C VAL A 184 28.60 -7.97 25.11
N ASN A 185 28.68 -9.18 25.66
CA ASN A 185 28.24 -9.48 27.04
C ASN A 185 29.40 -9.73 27.99
N ALA A 186 30.58 -9.16 27.70
CA ALA A 186 31.85 -9.56 28.33
C ALA A 186 32.10 -11.08 28.30
N GLY A 187 31.56 -11.77 27.29
CA GLY A 187 31.68 -13.22 27.10
C GLY A 187 30.74 -14.09 27.96
N MET A 188 29.84 -13.51 28.76
CA MET A 188 28.93 -14.29 29.61
C MET A 188 27.52 -13.66 29.66
N PRO A 189 26.56 -14.19 28.88
CA PRO A 189 25.16 -13.80 29.00
C PRO A 189 24.60 -14.10 30.40
N THR A 190 23.91 -13.12 30.99
CA THR A 190 23.32 -13.15 32.33
C THR A 190 21.91 -12.55 32.31
N ASP A 191 21.17 -12.72 33.40
CA ASP A 191 19.80 -12.20 33.48
C ASP A 191 19.79 -10.67 33.69
N CYS A 192 18.71 -10.03 33.23
CA CYS A 192 18.33 -8.67 33.62
C CYS A 192 17.00 -8.69 34.37
N GLU A 193 16.67 -7.60 35.04
CA GLU A 193 15.35 -7.42 35.66
C GLU A 193 14.64 -6.20 35.07
N TYR A 194 13.31 -6.19 35.12
CA TYR A 194 12.54 -5.01 34.75
C TYR A 194 11.34 -4.77 35.67
N ARG A 195 10.79 -3.55 35.65
CA ARG A 195 9.51 -3.18 36.26
C ARG A 195 8.76 -2.24 35.34
N VAL A 196 7.44 -2.39 35.31
CA VAL A 196 6.52 -1.37 34.79
C VAL A 196 5.98 -0.59 36.00
N LEU A 197 6.22 0.71 36.02
CA LEU A 197 5.83 1.62 37.10
C LEU A 197 4.61 2.45 36.66
N GLY A 198 3.77 2.83 37.63
CA GLY A 198 2.52 3.58 37.37
C GLY A 198 1.28 2.71 37.14
N ALA A 199 1.36 1.40 37.33
CA ALA A 199 0.19 0.58 37.62
C ALA A 199 -0.12 0.74 39.12
N GLY A 200 -1.26 1.33 39.47
CA GLY A 200 -1.70 1.43 40.86
C GLY A 200 -1.74 0.06 41.53
N GLU A 201 -1.30 -0.01 42.79
CA GLU A 201 -1.48 -1.16 43.66
C GLU A 201 -2.97 -1.50 43.79
N GLN A 202 -3.26 -2.81 43.85
CA GLN A 202 -4.57 -3.48 43.82
C GLN A 202 -5.14 -3.74 42.43
N GLN A 203 -5.07 -5.02 42.02
CA GLN A 203 -6.23 -5.69 41.44
C GLN A 203 -6.22 -7.15 41.93
N GLU A 204 -7.20 -7.45 42.79
CA GLU A 204 -7.79 -8.78 42.91
C GLU A 204 -8.04 -9.36 41.51
N GLU A 205 -8.14 -10.69 41.41
CA GLU A 205 -8.76 -11.40 40.29
C GLU A 205 -10.19 -10.88 40.07
N GLN A 206 -10.30 -9.70 39.49
CA GLN A 206 -11.48 -9.27 38.77
C GLN A 206 -11.18 -9.60 37.33
N THR A 207 -11.90 -10.61 36.83
CA THR A 207 -12.31 -10.65 35.42
C THR A 207 -13.04 -9.35 35.11
N LEU A 208 -12.27 -8.28 34.91
CA LEU A 208 -12.75 -7.03 34.36
C LEU A 208 -12.99 -7.33 32.88
N ALA A 209 -14.27 -7.44 32.54
CA ALA A 209 -14.72 -7.34 31.17
C ALA A 209 -14.00 -6.15 30.55
N VAL A 210 -13.16 -6.46 29.56
CA VAL A 210 -12.49 -5.49 28.70
C VAL A 210 -13.53 -4.40 28.40
N PRO A 211 -13.35 -3.15 28.88
CA PRO A 211 -14.28 -2.08 28.54
C PRO A 211 -14.35 -2.11 27.02
N ALA A 212 -15.58 -2.15 26.47
CA ALA A 212 -15.82 -2.39 25.05
C ALA A 212 -14.74 -1.66 24.29
N VAL A 213 -13.84 -2.47 23.69
CA VAL A 213 -12.76 -1.99 22.84
C VAL A 213 -13.41 -0.87 22.04
N PHE A 214 -12.84 0.33 22.06
CA PHE A 214 -13.10 1.27 20.98
C PHE A 214 -12.70 0.46 19.76
N ARG A 215 -13.62 -0.33 19.18
CA ARG A 215 -13.35 -1.15 18.03
C ARG A 215 -13.11 -0.08 17.00
N PRO A 216 -11.84 0.21 16.63
CA PRO A 216 -11.66 1.13 15.53
C PRO A 216 -12.49 0.51 14.42
N ARG A 217 -13.44 1.27 13.87
CA ARG A 217 -14.29 0.74 12.80
C ARG A 217 -13.34 0.11 11.80
N THR A 218 -13.46 -1.19 11.58
CA THR A 218 -12.68 -1.89 10.57
C THR A 218 -12.86 -1.09 9.28
N ARG A 219 -11.76 -0.59 8.73
CA ARG A 219 -11.80 0.20 7.51
C ARG A 219 -12.45 -0.64 6.42
N ARG A 220 -13.23 -0.03 5.55
CA ARG A 220 -13.85 -0.73 4.41
C ARG A 220 -13.26 -0.15 3.14
N VAL A 221 -12.16 -0.70 2.69
CA VAL A 221 -11.46 -0.24 1.49
C VAL A 221 -11.77 -1.20 0.36
N LYS A 222 -12.19 -0.68 -0.79
CA LYS A 222 -12.39 -1.48 -2.00
C LYS A 222 -11.30 -1.17 -3.02
N VAL A 223 -10.47 -2.15 -3.33
CA VAL A 223 -9.45 -2.03 -4.37
C VAL A 223 -10.07 -2.37 -5.71
N ALA A 224 -10.09 -1.41 -6.63
CA ALA A 224 -10.51 -1.60 -8.01
C ALA A 224 -9.26 -1.88 -8.87
N LEU A 225 -8.74 -3.11 -8.79
CA LEU A 225 -7.65 -3.53 -9.66
C LEU A 225 -8.21 -3.80 -11.05
N SER A 226 -7.71 -3.04 -12.03
CA SER A 226 -8.16 -3.08 -13.41
C SER A 226 -7.02 -3.27 -14.39
N VAL A 227 -7.36 -3.81 -15.55
CA VAL A 227 -6.42 -4.05 -16.65
C VAL A 227 -6.97 -3.51 -17.94
N ASP A 228 -6.24 -2.61 -18.59
CA ASP A 228 -6.56 -2.19 -19.96
C ASP A 228 -5.71 -3.04 -20.90
N PHE A 229 -6.38 -3.91 -21.66
CA PHE A 229 -5.73 -4.90 -22.52
C PHE A 229 -5.54 -4.35 -23.92
N ASP A 230 -4.70 -3.34 -24.06
CA ASP A 230 -4.60 -2.57 -25.29
C ASP A 230 -3.98 -3.35 -26.44
N ALA A 231 -2.81 -3.95 -26.20
CA ALA A 231 -2.10 -4.73 -27.21
C ALA A 231 -1.92 -3.96 -28.54
N VAL A 232 -2.18 -4.60 -29.67
CA VAL A 232 -2.02 -3.99 -31.00
C VAL A 232 -2.96 -2.80 -31.20
N SER A 233 -4.12 -2.77 -30.53
CA SER A 233 -5.12 -1.73 -30.76
C SER A 233 -4.61 -0.34 -30.38
N HIS A 234 -3.77 -0.22 -29.33
CA HIS A 234 -3.11 1.04 -28.97
C HIS A 234 -2.45 1.72 -30.18
N TRP A 235 -1.67 0.96 -30.94
CA TRP A 235 -0.89 1.45 -32.08
C TRP A 235 -1.76 1.82 -33.29
N LEU A 236 -3.02 1.38 -33.31
CA LEU A 236 -3.99 1.71 -34.35
C LEU A 236 -4.80 2.96 -34.02
N GLY A 237 -5.10 3.17 -32.73
CA GLY A 237 -5.88 4.30 -32.24
C GLY A 237 -5.02 5.42 -31.66
N THR A 238 -5.06 5.62 -30.34
CA THR A 238 -4.38 6.76 -29.69
C THR A 238 -2.86 6.77 -29.86
N GLY A 239 -2.22 5.62 -30.04
CA GLY A 239 -0.79 5.47 -30.30
C GLY A 239 -0.43 5.46 -31.79
N CYS A 240 -1.38 5.78 -32.68
CA CYS A 240 -1.11 5.81 -34.12
C CYS A 240 -0.11 6.93 -34.47
N HIS A 241 0.88 6.58 -35.28
CA HIS A 241 1.85 7.53 -35.83
C HIS A 241 2.30 7.08 -37.22
N ALA A 242 2.64 8.02 -38.09
CA ALA A 242 3.06 7.72 -39.47
C ALA A 242 4.35 6.88 -39.52
N ASP A 243 5.20 7.00 -38.50
CA ASP A 243 6.47 6.27 -38.37
C ASP A 243 6.37 4.99 -37.51
N ASN A 244 5.15 4.58 -37.13
CA ASN A 244 4.95 3.29 -36.47
C ASN A 244 5.48 2.16 -37.35
N ASN A 245 6.30 1.29 -36.76
CA ASN A 245 6.99 0.23 -37.48
C ASN A 245 6.73 -1.16 -36.85
N MET A 246 7.31 -2.20 -37.46
CA MET A 246 7.12 -3.58 -37.01
C MET A 246 7.47 -3.80 -35.53
N ALA A 247 8.49 -3.11 -35.00
CA ALA A 247 8.87 -3.24 -33.59
C ALA A 247 7.76 -2.70 -32.67
N ASP A 248 7.14 -1.59 -33.04
CA ASP A 248 6.04 -0.98 -32.28
C ASP A 248 4.86 -1.95 -32.20
N TYR A 249 4.38 -2.46 -33.35
CA TYR A 249 3.31 -3.46 -33.38
C TYR A 249 3.69 -4.76 -32.65
N SER A 250 4.96 -5.18 -32.70
CA SER A 250 5.42 -6.38 -31.99
C SER A 250 5.28 -6.27 -30.47
N SER A 251 5.36 -5.06 -29.91
CA SER A 251 5.12 -4.84 -28.48
C SER A 251 3.65 -5.10 -28.10
N GLY A 252 2.71 -4.70 -28.94
CA GLY A 252 1.30 -5.04 -28.78
C GLY A 252 1.04 -6.55 -28.94
N ILE A 253 1.78 -7.22 -29.83
CA ILE A 253 1.72 -8.70 -29.93
C ILE A 253 2.25 -9.37 -28.66
N PHE A 254 3.32 -8.84 -28.06
CA PHE A 254 3.82 -9.32 -26.77
C PHE A 254 2.75 -9.22 -25.68
N ALA A 255 2.02 -8.11 -25.59
CA ALA A 255 0.92 -7.96 -24.64
C ALA A 255 -0.13 -9.07 -24.81
N GLY A 256 -0.54 -9.33 -26.06
CA GLY A 256 -1.54 -10.34 -26.43
C GLY A 256 -1.09 -11.80 -26.25
N GLN A 257 0.20 -12.09 -26.41
CA GLN A 257 0.73 -13.46 -26.39
C GLN A 257 1.47 -13.84 -25.11
N VAL A 258 1.94 -12.86 -24.33
CA VAL A 258 2.82 -13.11 -23.17
C VAL A 258 2.37 -12.29 -21.96
N GLY A 259 2.17 -10.98 -22.13
CA GLY A 259 1.87 -10.07 -21.03
C GLY A 259 0.59 -10.47 -20.28
N VAL A 260 -0.47 -10.77 -21.02
CA VAL A 260 -1.77 -11.18 -20.47
C VAL A 260 -1.66 -12.41 -19.57
N TYR A 261 -0.96 -13.45 -20.01
CA TYR A 261 -0.81 -14.69 -19.25
C TYR A 261 0.05 -14.52 -18.00
N ARG A 262 1.05 -13.62 -18.04
CA ARG A 262 1.84 -13.29 -16.84
C ARG A 262 0.99 -12.59 -15.78
N LEU A 263 0.16 -11.64 -16.19
CA LEU A 263 -0.76 -10.97 -15.26
C LEU A 263 -1.80 -11.94 -14.69
N LEU A 264 -2.41 -12.78 -15.54
CA LEU A 264 -3.30 -13.84 -15.07
C LEU A 264 -2.61 -14.77 -14.05
N SER A 265 -1.35 -15.15 -14.29
CA SER A 265 -0.57 -15.94 -13.35
C SER A 265 -0.35 -15.22 -12.01
N VAL A 266 -0.06 -13.90 -12.02
CA VAL A 266 0.11 -13.11 -10.79
C VAL A 266 -1.21 -12.98 -10.03
N PHE A 267 -2.31 -12.72 -10.72
CA PHE A 267 -3.62 -12.59 -10.07
C PHE A 267 -4.10 -13.92 -9.49
N ASN A 268 -3.87 -15.02 -10.21
CA ASN A 268 -4.14 -16.38 -9.70
C ASN A 268 -3.29 -16.71 -8.47
N LYS A 269 -1.98 -16.45 -8.53
CA LYS A 269 -1.06 -16.62 -7.38
C LYS A 269 -1.55 -15.85 -6.16
N ASN A 270 -2.08 -14.65 -6.36
CA ASN A 270 -2.57 -13.80 -5.28
C ASN A 270 -4.03 -14.09 -4.88
N GLY A 271 -4.74 -14.99 -5.57
CA GLY A 271 -6.14 -15.31 -5.29
C GLY A 271 -7.09 -14.15 -5.54
N VAL A 272 -6.80 -13.30 -6.54
CA VAL A 272 -7.62 -12.12 -6.90
C VAL A 272 -8.10 -12.13 -8.34
N ALA A 273 -7.84 -13.20 -9.11
CA ALA A 273 -8.14 -13.23 -10.55
C ALA A 273 -9.62 -12.97 -10.89
N ASP A 274 -10.54 -13.51 -10.09
CA ASP A 274 -12.00 -13.30 -10.24
C ASP A 274 -12.49 -11.97 -9.65
N LYS A 275 -11.58 -11.13 -9.15
CA LYS A 275 -11.85 -9.80 -8.55
C LYS A 275 -11.27 -8.65 -9.35
N VAL A 276 -10.75 -8.93 -10.55
CA VAL A 276 -10.17 -7.93 -11.45
C VAL A 276 -11.16 -7.58 -12.55
N THR A 277 -11.14 -6.33 -13.01
CA THR A 277 -11.87 -5.91 -14.21
C THR A 277 -10.91 -5.67 -15.37
N TRP A 278 -11.15 -6.35 -16.49
CA TRP A 278 -10.40 -6.16 -17.72
C TRP A 278 -11.21 -5.34 -18.72
N TYR A 279 -10.73 -4.16 -19.08
CA TYR A 279 -11.26 -3.37 -20.19
C TYR A 279 -10.53 -3.81 -21.45
N ILE A 280 -11.26 -4.45 -22.37
CA ILE A 280 -10.66 -5.06 -23.56
C ILE A 280 -11.20 -4.38 -24.81
N PRO A 281 -10.34 -3.82 -25.67
CA PRO A 281 -10.75 -3.32 -26.97
C PRO A 281 -11.35 -4.45 -27.84
N GLY A 282 -12.35 -4.10 -28.65
CA GLY A 282 -12.98 -5.08 -29.56
C GLY A 282 -11.98 -5.72 -30.52
N HIS A 283 -11.04 -4.94 -31.05
CA HIS A 283 -9.93 -5.41 -31.88
C HIS A 283 -9.06 -6.42 -31.14
N THR A 284 -8.68 -6.14 -29.88
CA THR A 284 -7.87 -7.07 -29.07
C THR A 284 -8.62 -8.37 -28.84
N THR A 285 -9.92 -8.30 -28.55
CA THR A 285 -10.77 -9.48 -28.38
C THR A 285 -10.78 -10.37 -29.63
N GLU A 286 -10.92 -9.77 -30.81
CA GLU A 286 -10.97 -10.52 -32.08
C GLU A 286 -9.57 -10.96 -32.57
N THR A 287 -8.50 -10.26 -32.18
CA THR A 287 -7.12 -10.55 -32.58
C THR A 287 -6.47 -11.62 -31.69
N PHE A 288 -6.75 -11.61 -30.38
CA PHE A 288 -6.24 -12.57 -29.40
C PHE A 288 -7.39 -13.31 -28.70
N PRO A 289 -8.24 -14.05 -29.44
CA PRO A 289 -9.44 -14.67 -28.89
C PRO A 289 -9.16 -15.70 -27.78
N GLU A 290 -8.02 -16.39 -27.85
CA GLU A 290 -7.59 -17.33 -26.81
C GLU A 290 -7.22 -16.61 -25.51
N ALA A 291 -6.51 -15.48 -25.60
CA ALA A 291 -6.15 -14.67 -24.44
C ALA A 291 -7.40 -14.03 -23.80
N ALA A 292 -8.30 -13.47 -24.62
CA ALA A 292 -9.57 -12.91 -24.13
C ALA A 292 -10.43 -13.99 -23.45
N ARG A 293 -10.45 -15.22 -23.98
CA ARG A 293 -11.10 -16.35 -23.34
C ARG A 293 -10.44 -16.75 -22.03
N ALA A 294 -9.10 -16.77 -21.96
CA ALA A 294 -8.39 -17.06 -20.71
C ALA A 294 -8.70 -16.02 -19.61
N VAL A 295 -8.87 -14.75 -19.98
CA VAL A 295 -9.34 -13.71 -19.07
C VAL A 295 -10.76 -14.03 -18.56
N LEU A 296 -11.70 -14.36 -19.45
CA LEU A 296 -13.05 -14.77 -19.05
C LEU A 296 -13.05 -16.00 -18.12
N GLU A 297 -12.27 -17.03 -18.46
CA GLU A 297 -12.15 -18.27 -17.69
C GLU A 297 -11.54 -18.06 -16.30
N SER A 298 -10.81 -16.97 -16.09
CA SER A 298 -10.30 -16.59 -14.76
C SER A 298 -11.39 -16.10 -13.79
N GLY A 299 -12.60 -15.83 -14.30
CA GLY A 299 -13.73 -15.28 -13.54
C GLY A 299 -13.73 -13.75 -13.45
N ALA A 300 -12.76 -13.08 -14.08
CA ALA A 300 -12.67 -11.63 -14.12
C ALA A 300 -13.88 -10.98 -14.79
N GLU A 301 -14.17 -9.73 -14.41
CA GLU A 301 -15.13 -8.89 -15.14
C GLU A 301 -14.51 -8.43 -16.47
N ILE A 302 -15.32 -8.34 -17.53
CA ILE A 302 -14.92 -7.77 -18.82
C ILE A 302 -15.75 -6.51 -19.10
N GLY A 303 -15.07 -5.37 -19.20
CA GLY A 303 -15.59 -4.08 -19.63
C GLY A 303 -15.16 -3.73 -21.05
N LEU A 304 -15.78 -2.69 -21.62
CA LEU A 304 -15.46 -2.20 -22.96
C LEU A 304 -14.34 -1.15 -22.95
N HIS A 305 -13.54 -1.11 -24.03
CA HIS A 305 -12.42 -0.18 -24.17
C HIS A 305 -12.20 0.33 -25.60
N GLY A 306 -13.27 0.77 -26.28
CA GLY A 306 -13.23 1.07 -27.71
C GLY A 306 -13.03 -0.17 -28.58
N TYR A 307 -12.92 0.00 -29.89
CA TYR A 307 -12.69 -1.13 -30.79
C TYR A 307 -11.19 -1.26 -31.07
N ALA A 308 -10.60 -0.26 -31.72
CA ALA A 308 -9.18 -0.15 -32.01
C ALA A 308 -8.49 0.93 -31.16
N HIS A 309 -8.94 1.09 -29.91
CA HIS A 309 -8.40 2.05 -28.93
C HIS A 309 -8.40 3.50 -29.45
N GLU A 310 -9.51 3.92 -30.06
CA GLU A 310 -9.68 5.21 -30.73
C GLU A 310 -9.83 6.37 -29.74
N GLY A 311 -9.12 7.46 -29.97
CA GLY A 311 -9.29 8.72 -29.23
C GLY A 311 -10.43 9.57 -29.76
N ILE A 312 -11.00 10.42 -28.91
CA ILE A 312 -12.18 11.23 -29.26
C ILE A 312 -11.98 12.11 -30.49
N ALA A 313 -10.80 12.73 -30.66
CA ALA A 313 -10.53 13.59 -31.81
C ALA A 313 -10.40 12.82 -33.14
N GLN A 314 -10.34 11.49 -33.09
CA GLN A 314 -10.20 10.62 -34.27
C GLN A 314 -11.55 10.15 -34.82
N MET A 315 -12.66 10.39 -34.11
CA MET A 315 -13.99 9.88 -34.46
C MET A 315 -15.05 10.98 -34.52
N THR A 316 -15.98 10.87 -35.47
CA THR A 316 -17.28 11.57 -35.43
C THR A 316 -18.22 10.92 -34.40
N GLU A 317 -19.33 11.58 -34.08
CA GLU A 317 -20.35 11.03 -33.16
C GLU A 317 -21.01 9.75 -33.72
N GLU A 318 -21.19 9.69 -35.05
CA GLU A 318 -21.72 8.50 -35.72
C GLU A 318 -20.75 7.33 -35.61
N GLN A 319 -19.46 7.57 -35.86
CA GLN A 319 -18.42 6.55 -35.70
C GLN A 319 -18.34 6.06 -34.26
N GLU A 320 -18.44 6.95 -33.28
CA GLU A 320 -18.48 6.60 -31.85
C GLU A 320 -19.63 5.64 -31.52
N ARG A 321 -20.84 5.90 -32.04
CA ARG A 321 -22.00 5.01 -31.86
C ARG A 321 -21.77 3.65 -32.53
N GLU A 322 -21.26 3.62 -33.76
CA GLU A 322 -20.97 2.39 -34.49
C GLU A 322 -19.92 1.53 -33.75
N VAL A 323 -18.85 2.16 -33.28
CA VAL A 323 -17.79 1.53 -32.48
C VAL A 323 -18.36 0.96 -31.20
N LEU A 324 -19.15 1.72 -30.44
CA LEU A 324 -19.77 1.23 -29.20
C LEU A 324 -20.66 0.01 -29.46
N LEU A 325 -21.50 0.06 -30.50
CA LEU A 325 -22.38 -1.06 -30.87
C LEU A 325 -21.60 -2.31 -31.26
N LYS A 326 -20.53 -2.16 -32.05
CA LYS A 326 -19.63 -3.26 -32.40
C LYS A 326 -18.95 -3.85 -31.16
N CYS A 327 -18.51 -3.02 -30.23
CA CYS A 327 -17.88 -3.47 -28.98
C CYS A 327 -18.87 -4.24 -28.09
N ILE A 328 -20.12 -3.77 -27.97
CA ILE A 328 -21.19 -4.49 -27.27
C ILE A 328 -21.39 -5.87 -27.91
N ASP A 329 -21.48 -5.96 -29.23
CA ASP A 329 -21.65 -7.24 -29.95
C ASP A 329 -20.48 -8.21 -29.69
N VAL A 330 -19.23 -7.74 -29.86
CA VAL A 330 -18.02 -8.55 -29.65
C VAL A 330 -17.93 -9.05 -28.22
N ALA A 331 -18.08 -8.16 -27.23
CA ALA A 331 -18.02 -8.55 -25.82
C ALA A 331 -19.18 -9.45 -25.41
N THR A 332 -20.39 -9.21 -25.91
CA THR A 332 -21.55 -10.07 -25.63
C THR A 332 -21.36 -11.47 -26.19
N LYS A 333 -20.74 -11.61 -27.37
CA LYS A 333 -20.37 -12.93 -27.94
C LYS A 333 -19.35 -13.69 -27.09
N LEU A 334 -18.41 -12.98 -26.46
CA LEU A 334 -17.43 -13.58 -25.57
C LEU A 334 -18.05 -13.98 -24.21
N VAL A 335 -18.73 -13.04 -23.54
CA VAL A 335 -19.15 -13.17 -22.13
C VAL A 335 -20.56 -13.79 -21.99
N GLY A 336 -21.35 -13.81 -23.06
CA GLY A 336 -22.73 -14.32 -23.07
C GLY A 336 -23.77 -13.37 -22.44
N LYS A 337 -23.34 -12.20 -21.97
CA LYS A 337 -24.20 -11.12 -21.46
C LYS A 337 -23.65 -9.77 -21.88
N LYS A 338 -24.52 -8.75 -21.86
CA LYS A 338 -24.11 -7.38 -22.16
C LYS A 338 -23.09 -6.89 -21.12
N PRO A 339 -21.94 -6.33 -21.52
CA PRO A 339 -20.99 -5.71 -20.59
C PRO A 339 -21.61 -4.47 -19.94
N ARG A 340 -21.21 -4.19 -18.70
CA ARG A 340 -21.80 -3.10 -17.89
C ARG A 340 -20.83 -1.99 -17.51
N GLY A 341 -19.53 -2.24 -17.66
CA GLY A 341 -18.46 -1.26 -17.49
C GLY A 341 -17.91 -0.78 -18.83
N TYR A 342 -17.49 0.49 -18.86
CA TYR A 342 -16.78 1.11 -19.96
C TYR A 342 -15.58 1.88 -19.41
N ARG A 343 -14.49 1.94 -20.19
CA ARG A 343 -13.40 2.89 -20.01
C ARG A 343 -13.02 3.44 -21.38
N ALA A 344 -12.86 4.74 -21.49
CA ALA A 344 -12.48 5.38 -22.74
C ALA A 344 -10.97 5.22 -23.00
N PRO A 345 -10.53 4.92 -24.23
CA PRO A 345 -9.13 4.93 -24.61
C PRO A 345 -8.43 6.25 -24.22
N MET A 346 -7.27 6.14 -23.53
CA MET A 346 -6.51 7.28 -22.98
C MET A 346 -7.30 8.23 -22.08
N TYR A 347 -8.37 7.75 -21.42
CA TYR A 347 -9.31 8.59 -20.67
C TYR A 347 -9.92 9.74 -21.50
N THR A 348 -9.88 9.63 -22.83
CA THR A 348 -10.46 10.62 -23.72
C THR A 348 -11.93 10.27 -23.92
N ILE A 349 -12.83 10.99 -23.25
CA ILE A 349 -14.27 10.76 -23.30
C ILE A 349 -15.01 12.06 -23.65
N ARG A 350 -16.14 11.94 -24.35
CA ARG A 350 -17.02 13.07 -24.71
C ARG A 350 -18.38 12.97 -24.02
N GLU A 351 -19.08 14.08 -23.96
CA GLU A 351 -20.46 14.15 -23.49
C GLU A 351 -21.38 13.24 -24.33
N THR A 352 -21.07 13.07 -25.62
CA THR A 352 -21.77 12.15 -26.52
C THR A 352 -21.55 10.70 -26.12
N THR A 353 -20.35 10.32 -25.71
CA THR A 353 -20.07 9.00 -25.12
C THR A 353 -20.92 8.77 -23.87
N ILE A 354 -20.95 9.73 -22.94
CA ILE A 354 -21.76 9.63 -21.71
C ILE A 354 -23.25 9.45 -22.03
N LYS A 355 -23.77 10.20 -23.01
CA LYS A 355 -25.16 10.05 -23.49
C LYS A 355 -25.41 8.65 -24.06
N LEU A 356 -24.49 8.12 -24.87
CA LEU A 356 -24.58 6.77 -25.40
C LEU A 356 -24.54 5.71 -24.30
N LEU A 357 -23.61 5.81 -23.35
CA LEU A 357 -23.51 4.87 -22.24
C LEU A 357 -24.81 4.84 -21.41
N ARG A 358 -25.44 6.00 -21.20
CA ARG A 358 -26.77 6.10 -20.59
C ARG A 358 -27.88 5.51 -21.45
N GLU A 359 -27.92 5.83 -22.76
CA GLU A 359 -28.89 5.30 -23.73
C GLU A 359 -28.87 3.76 -23.75
N TYR A 360 -27.68 3.18 -23.68
CA TYR A 360 -27.47 1.74 -23.64
C TYR A 360 -27.47 1.15 -22.22
N GLY A 361 -27.73 1.93 -21.17
CA GLY A 361 -27.90 1.44 -19.80
C GLY A 361 -26.65 0.81 -19.17
N PHE A 362 -25.45 1.32 -19.50
CA PHE A 362 -24.22 0.94 -18.80
C PHE A 362 -24.32 1.27 -17.32
N LEU A 363 -23.77 0.43 -16.46
CA LEU A 363 -23.77 0.68 -15.02
C LEU A 363 -22.79 1.79 -14.67
N TYR A 364 -21.60 1.72 -15.24
CA TYR A 364 -20.53 2.61 -14.86
C TYR A 364 -19.54 2.91 -15.99
N ASP A 365 -18.88 4.06 -15.86
CA ASP A 365 -17.70 4.49 -16.60
C ASP A 365 -16.50 4.60 -15.62
N SER A 366 -15.28 4.54 -16.15
CA SER A 366 -14.04 4.68 -15.38
C SER A 366 -13.01 5.50 -16.15
N SER A 367 -13.42 6.70 -16.57
CA SER A 367 -12.66 7.58 -17.46
C SER A 367 -12.50 9.02 -16.95
N LEU A 368 -13.28 9.44 -15.95
CA LEU A 368 -13.32 10.82 -15.48
C LEU A 368 -12.65 10.99 -14.11
N MET A 369 -12.03 12.15 -13.89
CA MET A 369 -11.14 12.40 -12.75
C MET A 369 -11.65 13.49 -11.78
N HIS A 370 -12.97 13.71 -11.67
CA HIS A 370 -13.50 14.69 -10.71
C HIS A 370 -13.26 14.29 -9.24
N HIS A 371 -13.03 13.01 -9.01
CA HIS A 371 -12.60 12.45 -7.74
C HIS A 371 -11.44 11.49 -7.99
N ASP A 372 -10.75 11.06 -6.94
CA ASP A 372 -9.61 10.15 -7.03
C ASP A 372 -9.78 8.85 -6.21
N SER A 373 -10.86 8.74 -5.43
CA SER A 373 -11.03 7.74 -4.37
C SER A 373 -12.48 7.48 -3.94
N GLN A 374 -13.47 8.15 -4.55
CA GLN A 374 -14.90 7.88 -4.34
C GLN A 374 -15.64 7.79 -5.68
N PRO A 375 -16.61 6.88 -5.81
CA PRO A 375 -17.53 6.91 -6.93
C PRO A 375 -18.41 8.16 -6.91
N TYR A 376 -18.85 8.61 -8.08
CA TYR A 376 -19.78 9.72 -8.24
C TYR A 376 -20.68 9.53 -9.46
N PHE A 377 -21.73 10.32 -9.66
CA PHE A 377 -22.50 10.25 -10.90
C PHE A 377 -21.83 11.07 -12.00
N THR A 378 -21.74 10.51 -13.22
CA THR A 378 -21.17 11.25 -14.36
C THR A 378 -21.94 12.56 -14.59
N PRO A 379 -21.27 13.64 -15.01
CA PRO A 379 -21.92 14.92 -15.20
C PRO A 379 -22.95 14.88 -16.34
N ASN A 380 -23.82 15.90 -16.39
CA ASN A 380 -24.71 16.15 -17.51
C ASN A 380 -24.44 17.54 -18.13
N ASP A 381 -23.21 18.04 -17.97
CA ASP A 381 -22.80 19.35 -18.41
C ASP A 381 -22.77 19.47 -19.94
N PRO A 382 -23.04 20.67 -20.50
CA PRO A 382 -22.60 20.97 -21.86
C PRO A 382 -21.06 21.01 -21.91
N PRO A 383 -20.46 20.82 -23.11
CA PRO A 383 -19.02 20.93 -23.27
C PRO A 383 -18.49 22.26 -22.73
N ILE A 384 -17.33 22.22 -22.05
CA ILE A 384 -16.66 23.43 -21.57
C ILE A 384 -16.22 24.25 -22.79
N GLU A 385 -16.68 25.50 -22.87
CA GLU A 385 -16.30 26.43 -23.93
C GLU A 385 -14.85 26.91 -23.73
N PRO A 386 -13.92 26.60 -24.66
CA PRO A 386 -12.57 27.16 -24.61
C PRO A 386 -12.60 28.68 -24.84
N ILE A 387 -11.57 29.38 -24.37
CA ILE A 387 -11.42 30.82 -24.62
C ILE A 387 -11.20 31.04 -26.13
N ASP A 388 -12.11 31.80 -26.75
CA ASP A 388 -11.89 32.38 -28.07
C ASP A 388 -11.16 33.72 -27.93
N TRP A 389 -9.83 33.69 -28.09
CA TRP A 389 -8.96 34.87 -27.99
C TRP A 389 -9.23 35.95 -29.05
N SER A 390 -10.06 35.69 -30.06
CA SER A 390 -10.50 36.69 -31.03
C SER A 390 -11.61 37.60 -30.50
N GLN A 391 -12.28 37.22 -29.41
CA GLN A 391 -13.40 37.96 -28.81
C GLN A 391 -12.92 38.95 -27.72
N PRO A 392 -13.76 39.92 -27.33
CA PRO A 392 -13.51 40.71 -26.13
C PRO A 392 -13.50 39.83 -24.87
N ALA A 393 -12.71 40.24 -23.87
CA ALA A 393 -12.57 39.47 -22.62
C ALA A 393 -13.90 39.18 -21.89
N SER A 394 -14.90 40.04 -22.06
CA SER A 394 -16.24 39.83 -21.53
C SER A 394 -16.91 38.52 -21.99
N SER A 395 -16.44 37.91 -23.09
CA SER A 395 -16.96 36.62 -23.57
C SER A 395 -16.53 35.43 -22.70
N TRP A 396 -15.41 35.51 -21.96
CA TRP A 396 -14.91 34.45 -21.08
C TRP A 396 -14.77 34.84 -19.60
N LEU A 397 -15.07 36.09 -19.22
CA LEU A 397 -15.15 36.53 -17.82
C LEU A 397 -16.44 36.03 -17.13
N LYS A 398 -16.70 34.72 -17.24
CA LYS A 398 -17.82 33.99 -16.65
C LYS A 398 -17.31 32.66 -16.08
N PRO A 399 -17.83 32.18 -14.95
CA PRO A 399 -17.47 30.86 -14.43
C PRO A 399 -17.96 29.75 -15.37
N SER A 400 -17.26 28.62 -15.37
CA SER A 400 -17.73 27.41 -16.06
C SER A 400 -19.00 26.86 -15.40
N PRO A 401 -19.98 26.37 -16.18
CA PRO A 401 -21.09 25.60 -15.63
C PRO A 401 -20.57 24.24 -15.17
N ILE A 402 -20.64 23.96 -13.87
CA ILE A 402 -20.25 22.66 -13.28
C ILE A 402 -21.51 22.02 -12.72
N ALA A 403 -21.92 20.87 -13.26
CA ALA A 403 -23.10 20.14 -12.81
C ALA A 403 -22.89 19.52 -11.43
N SER A 404 -24.02 19.27 -10.76
CA SER A 404 -24.02 18.47 -9.55
C SER A 404 -23.72 17.01 -9.88
N GLN A 405 -22.86 16.37 -9.10
CA GLN A 405 -22.60 14.93 -9.12
C GLN A 405 -23.59 14.13 -8.25
N ARG A 406 -24.72 14.75 -7.88
CA ARG A 406 -25.79 14.10 -7.12
C ARG A 406 -26.54 13.10 -8.00
N TYR A 407 -27.41 12.32 -7.36
CA TYR A 407 -28.31 11.42 -8.05
C TYR A 407 -29.03 12.15 -9.19
N PRO A 408 -29.02 11.63 -10.42
CA PRO A 408 -29.58 12.34 -11.57
C PRO A 408 -31.11 12.49 -11.49
N GLU A 409 -31.61 13.48 -12.21
CA GLU A 409 -33.04 13.79 -12.33
C GLU A 409 -33.83 12.63 -12.97
N ASP A 410 -35.16 12.64 -12.80
CA ASP A 410 -36.03 11.62 -13.36
C ASP A 410 -35.91 11.52 -14.89
N GLY A 411 -35.83 10.30 -15.40
CA GLY A 411 -35.65 10.02 -16.83
C GLY A 411 -34.21 10.01 -17.32
N VAL A 412 -33.23 10.38 -16.47
CA VAL A 412 -31.80 10.25 -16.79
C VAL A 412 -31.25 8.98 -16.16
N HIS A 413 -30.63 8.13 -16.97
CA HIS A 413 -30.02 6.88 -16.49
C HIS A 413 -28.84 7.17 -15.53
N PRO A 414 -28.82 6.57 -14.33
CA PRO A 414 -27.73 6.75 -13.37
C PRO A 414 -26.48 5.98 -13.80
N LEU A 415 -25.58 6.69 -14.49
CA LEU A 415 -24.25 6.19 -14.83
C LEU A 415 -23.27 6.56 -13.71
N VAL A 416 -22.73 5.55 -13.03
CA VAL A 416 -21.74 5.72 -11.98
C VAL A 416 -20.36 5.94 -12.63
N GLU A 417 -19.56 6.81 -12.06
CA GLU A 417 -18.17 6.98 -12.39
C GLU A 417 -17.30 6.33 -11.32
N LEU A 418 -16.40 5.44 -11.72
CA LEU A 418 -15.33 4.91 -10.88
C LEU A 418 -14.04 5.63 -11.27
N PRO A 419 -13.61 6.66 -10.53
CA PRO A 419 -12.46 7.45 -10.94
C PRO A 419 -11.23 6.58 -11.14
N CYS A 420 -10.54 6.79 -12.26
CA CYS A 420 -9.21 6.27 -12.53
C CYS A 420 -8.39 7.40 -13.14
N GLY A 421 -7.10 7.50 -12.79
CA GLY A 421 -6.29 8.65 -13.15
C GLY A 421 -4.84 8.32 -13.39
N TRP A 422 -4.12 9.29 -13.94
CA TRP A 422 -2.72 9.17 -14.38
C TRP A 422 -1.73 8.77 -13.28
N TYR A 423 -2.08 8.97 -12.00
CA TYR A 423 -1.25 8.57 -10.85
C TYR A 423 -1.59 7.19 -10.28
N ASN A 424 -2.54 6.49 -10.90
CA ASN A 424 -3.02 5.17 -10.50
C ASN A 424 -2.75 4.11 -11.58
N GLU A 425 -1.84 4.38 -12.51
CA GLU A 425 -1.57 3.51 -13.65
C GLU A 425 -0.07 3.32 -13.93
N ASP A 426 0.28 2.28 -14.68
CA ASP A 426 1.66 1.84 -14.92
C ASP A 426 2.27 2.33 -16.24
N MET A 427 1.48 2.48 -17.31
CA MET A 427 1.95 2.73 -18.67
C MET A 427 2.63 4.10 -18.78
N MET A 428 2.00 5.18 -18.33
CA MET A 428 2.57 6.54 -18.46
C MET A 428 3.96 6.69 -17.84
N PRO A 429 4.25 6.18 -16.62
CA PRO A 429 5.61 6.22 -16.08
C PRO A 429 6.55 5.13 -16.62
N LEU A 430 6.05 3.92 -16.90
CA LEU A 430 6.90 2.74 -17.10
C LEU A 430 6.97 2.23 -18.54
N GLN A 431 6.16 2.73 -19.46
CA GLN A 431 6.21 2.40 -20.88
C GLN A 431 6.96 3.45 -21.69
N TYR A 432 7.86 2.99 -22.55
CA TYR A 432 8.43 3.84 -23.60
C TYR A 432 7.57 3.75 -24.87
N LEU A 433 7.11 4.90 -25.35
CA LEU A 433 6.33 5.11 -26.56
C LEU A 433 7.13 6.02 -27.51
N PRO A 434 7.71 5.49 -28.61
CA PRO A 434 8.76 6.16 -29.38
C PRO A 434 8.32 7.46 -30.06
N HIS A 435 7.03 7.59 -30.37
CA HIS A 435 6.48 8.74 -31.10
C HIS A 435 5.74 9.74 -30.21
N LEU A 436 5.82 9.56 -28.89
CA LEU A 436 5.25 10.49 -27.92
C LEU A 436 6.35 11.41 -27.39
N ALA A 437 6.24 12.72 -27.65
CA ALA A 437 7.28 13.71 -27.33
C ALA A 437 7.68 13.77 -25.85
N ASN A 438 6.80 13.38 -24.93
CA ASN A 438 7.03 13.31 -23.49
C ASN A 438 6.94 11.87 -22.95
N SER A 439 7.29 10.87 -23.77
CA SER A 439 7.33 9.50 -23.30
C SER A 439 8.30 9.33 -22.15
N MET A 440 7.87 8.57 -21.14
CA MET A 440 8.75 8.05 -20.09
C MET A 440 9.20 6.63 -20.49
N GLY A 441 9.19 5.67 -19.55
CA GLY A 441 9.62 4.28 -19.79
C GLY A 441 10.83 3.83 -18.99
N TYR A 442 11.48 4.76 -18.29
CA TYR A 442 12.69 4.49 -17.50
C TYR A 442 12.51 4.85 -16.01
N VAL A 443 11.29 5.16 -15.59
CA VAL A 443 10.99 5.38 -14.17
C VAL A 443 11.17 4.05 -13.43
N SER A 444 11.81 4.09 -12.27
CA SER A 444 11.98 2.89 -11.45
C SER A 444 10.62 2.39 -10.95
N THR A 445 10.39 1.08 -11.08
CA THR A 445 9.18 0.43 -10.52
C THR A 445 9.04 0.66 -9.02
N ARG A 446 10.15 0.87 -8.29
CA ARG A 446 10.10 1.20 -6.86
C ARG A 446 9.51 2.58 -6.58
N VAL A 447 9.70 3.54 -7.47
CA VAL A 447 9.13 4.90 -7.32
C VAL A 447 7.63 4.85 -7.53
N VAL A 448 7.16 4.18 -8.58
CA VAL A 448 5.72 4.00 -8.85
C VAL A 448 5.04 3.22 -7.73
N GLU A 449 5.65 2.10 -7.30
CA GLU A 449 5.15 1.31 -6.16
C GLU A 449 5.03 2.13 -4.87
N GLN A 450 6.05 2.94 -4.55
CA GLN A 450 6.02 3.78 -3.36
C GLN A 450 4.97 4.90 -3.46
N MET A 451 4.85 5.54 -4.62
CA MET A 451 3.83 6.55 -4.87
C MET A 451 2.41 6.00 -4.63
N TRP A 452 2.13 4.79 -5.11
CA TRP A 452 0.84 4.14 -4.86
C TRP A 452 0.63 3.81 -3.38
N LYS A 453 1.66 3.34 -2.66
CA LYS A 453 1.59 3.11 -1.21
C LYS A 453 1.33 4.39 -0.45
N ASP A 454 2.01 5.48 -0.79
CA ASP A 454 1.86 6.77 -0.12
C ASP A 454 0.44 7.32 -0.33
N LYS A 455 -0.11 7.23 -1.55
CA LYS A 455 -1.49 7.59 -1.84
C LYS A 455 -2.48 6.75 -1.02
N PHE A 456 -2.31 5.43 -0.99
CA PHE A 456 -3.16 4.53 -0.20
C PHE A 456 -3.11 4.89 1.30
N MET A 457 -1.91 5.10 1.85
CA MET A 457 -1.73 5.40 3.27
C MET A 457 -2.34 6.76 3.65
N TRP A 458 -2.26 7.75 2.76
CA TRP A 458 -2.93 9.03 2.99
C TRP A 458 -4.45 8.86 3.09
N LEU A 459 -5.07 8.12 2.15
CA LEU A 459 -6.51 7.83 2.19
C LEU A 459 -6.91 7.00 3.42
N TRP A 460 -6.08 6.02 3.79
CA TRP A 460 -6.25 5.19 4.98
C TRP A 460 -6.30 6.00 6.29
N GLU A 461 -5.45 7.02 6.37
CA GLU A 461 -5.33 7.91 7.53
C GLU A 461 -6.39 9.03 7.52
N ASN A 462 -6.91 9.40 6.35
CA ASN A 462 -7.83 10.54 6.14
C ASN A 462 -9.15 10.11 5.47
N PRO A 463 -9.96 9.25 6.13
CA PRO A 463 -11.11 8.51 5.56
C PRO A 463 -12.41 9.34 5.46
N ASN A 464 -12.34 10.63 5.17
CA ASN A 464 -13.46 11.55 5.49
C ASN A 464 -14.54 11.65 4.40
N GLU A 465 -14.38 10.97 3.27
CA GLU A 465 -15.17 11.19 2.06
C GLU A 465 -16.05 10.00 1.64
N GLY A 466 -15.92 8.85 2.33
CA GLY A 466 -16.67 7.62 2.02
C GLY A 466 -18.08 7.54 2.61
N ASP A 467 -18.81 6.48 2.26
CA ASP A 467 -20.20 6.24 2.65
C ASP A 467 -20.44 4.82 3.23
N GLU A 468 -21.71 4.36 3.26
CA GLU A 468 -22.04 3.00 3.72
C GLU A 468 -21.40 1.89 2.86
N SER A 469 -21.04 2.16 1.59
CA SER A 469 -20.51 1.17 0.66
C SER A 469 -18.99 0.93 0.82
N ALA A 470 -18.23 1.98 1.12
CA ALA A 470 -16.79 1.94 1.35
C ALA A 470 -16.33 3.25 2.03
N ASP A 471 -15.22 3.17 2.76
CA ASP A 471 -14.53 4.32 3.32
C ASP A 471 -13.77 5.07 2.21
N PHE A 472 -13.19 4.32 1.27
CA PHE A 472 -12.73 4.80 -0.02
C PHE A 472 -12.55 3.62 -0.98
N ILE A 473 -12.55 3.93 -2.27
CA ILE A 473 -12.10 3.02 -3.31
C ILE A 473 -10.65 3.34 -3.68
N PHE A 474 -9.87 2.32 -4.04
CA PHE A 474 -8.49 2.48 -4.48
C PHE A 474 -8.33 1.91 -5.89
N PRO A 475 -8.50 2.75 -6.92
CA PRO A 475 -8.31 2.34 -8.31
C PRO A 475 -6.84 2.09 -8.61
N ILE A 476 -6.54 0.99 -9.30
CA ILE A 476 -5.21 0.70 -9.85
C ILE A 476 -5.43 0.15 -11.25
N LEU A 477 -4.71 0.72 -12.21
CA LEU A 477 -4.70 0.27 -13.59
C LEU A 477 -3.32 -0.30 -13.92
N VAL A 478 -3.30 -1.47 -14.55
CA VAL A 478 -2.09 -2.03 -15.15
C VAL A 478 -2.36 -2.44 -16.61
N HIS A 479 -1.32 -2.54 -17.42
CA HIS A 479 -1.47 -2.97 -18.81
C HIS A 479 -0.64 -4.24 -19.06
N PRO A 480 -1.12 -5.23 -19.83
CA PRO A 480 -0.30 -6.37 -20.24
C PRO A 480 0.95 -5.94 -21.05
N ASP A 481 0.82 -4.83 -21.78
CA ASP A 481 1.90 -4.16 -22.53
C ASP A 481 3.07 -3.76 -21.62
N THR A 482 2.77 -3.29 -20.41
CA THR A 482 3.75 -2.73 -19.47
C THR A 482 3.99 -3.65 -18.28
N SER A 483 2.99 -3.87 -17.42
CA SER A 483 3.08 -4.78 -16.28
C SER A 483 3.29 -6.26 -16.64
N GLY A 484 3.09 -6.64 -17.89
CA GLY A 484 3.50 -7.96 -18.41
C GLY A 484 5.02 -8.11 -18.60
N LEU A 485 5.80 -7.02 -18.62
CA LEU A 485 7.26 -7.07 -18.68
C LEU A 485 7.83 -7.63 -17.37
N ALA A 486 8.79 -8.56 -17.48
CA ALA A 486 9.21 -9.39 -16.34
C ALA A 486 9.68 -8.60 -15.10
N HIS A 487 10.33 -7.45 -15.29
CA HIS A 487 10.81 -6.60 -14.20
C HIS A 487 9.71 -5.72 -13.57
N ILE A 488 8.59 -5.50 -14.27
CA ILE A 488 7.42 -4.75 -13.80
C ILE A 488 6.39 -5.70 -13.19
N THR A 489 6.24 -6.92 -13.71
CA THR A 489 5.34 -7.94 -13.15
C THR A 489 5.59 -8.17 -11.65
N GLY A 490 6.85 -8.14 -11.21
CA GLY A 490 7.21 -8.24 -9.79
C GLY A 490 6.75 -7.05 -8.94
N MET A 491 6.56 -5.86 -9.52
CA MET A 491 5.96 -4.71 -8.83
C MET A 491 4.50 -4.96 -8.51
N VAL A 492 3.73 -5.46 -9.48
CA VAL A 492 2.30 -5.79 -9.32
C VAL A 492 2.11 -6.84 -8.23
N ASP A 493 2.91 -7.92 -8.27
CA ASP A 493 2.86 -8.98 -7.26
C ASP A 493 3.13 -8.47 -5.84
N ARG A 494 4.19 -7.65 -5.67
CA ARG A 494 4.52 -7.03 -4.38
C ARG A 494 3.44 -6.09 -3.89
N PHE A 495 2.86 -5.28 -4.78
CA PHE A 495 1.87 -4.30 -4.40
C PHE A 495 0.53 -4.95 -3.99
N ILE A 496 0.08 -5.97 -4.72
CA ILE A 496 -1.07 -6.79 -4.31
C ILE A 496 -0.80 -7.45 -2.96
N GLY A 497 0.38 -8.05 -2.77
CA GLY A 497 0.78 -8.64 -1.50
C GLY A 497 0.75 -7.64 -0.33
N TRP A 498 1.22 -6.41 -0.57
CA TRP A 498 1.17 -5.33 0.42
C TRP A 498 -0.26 -4.92 0.78
N LEU A 499 -1.15 -4.74 -0.21
CA LEU A 499 -2.57 -4.43 0.02
C LEU A 499 -3.29 -5.53 0.81
N LYS A 500 -2.99 -6.81 0.52
CA LYS A 500 -3.51 -7.96 1.27
C LYS A 500 -3.05 -7.98 2.73
N GLY A 501 -1.92 -7.34 3.05
CA GLY A 501 -1.41 -7.20 4.42
C GLY A 501 -2.34 -6.44 5.37
N PHE A 502 -3.33 -5.70 4.84
CA PHE A 502 -4.35 -4.99 5.63
C PHE A 502 -5.55 -5.89 6.03
N GLY A 503 -5.51 -7.17 5.68
CA GLY A 503 -6.50 -8.16 6.10
C GLY A 503 -7.92 -7.84 5.62
N GLU A 504 -8.92 -8.11 6.45
CA GLU A 504 -10.35 -7.93 6.12
C GLU A 504 -10.76 -6.47 5.85
N SER A 505 -9.87 -5.50 6.12
CA SER A 505 -10.16 -4.10 5.82
C SER A 505 -10.04 -3.75 4.33
N VAL A 506 -9.33 -4.59 3.56
CA VAL A 506 -9.12 -4.40 2.13
C VAL A 506 -9.80 -5.54 1.37
N GLU A 507 -10.75 -5.16 0.53
CA GLU A 507 -11.48 -6.06 -0.35
C GLU A 507 -11.13 -5.75 -1.80
N PHE A 508 -10.68 -6.74 -2.56
CA PHE A 508 -10.55 -6.62 -4.02
C PHE A 508 -11.92 -6.86 -4.64
N CYS A 509 -12.37 -5.91 -5.45
CA CYS A 509 -13.69 -5.93 -6.07
C CYS A 509 -13.56 -5.61 -7.56
N THR A 510 -14.41 -6.23 -8.37
CA THR A 510 -14.59 -5.78 -9.75
C THR A 510 -15.29 -4.40 -9.76
N GLY A 511 -15.11 -3.64 -10.84
CA GLY A 511 -15.78 -2.36 -11.05
C GLY A 511 -17.30 -2.47 -10.93
N GLU A 512 -17.92 -3.50 -11.53
CA GLU A 512 -19.36 -3.75 -11.39
C GLU A 512 -19.77 -3.91 -9.92
N GLN A 513 -19.01 -4.64 -9.09
CA GLN A 513 -19.33 -4.82 -7.67
C GLN A 513 -19.25 -3.51 -6.88
N ILE A 514 -18.25 -2.67 -7.17
CA ILE A 514 -18.08 -1.36 -6.53
C ILE A 514 -19.23 -0.44 -6.92
N ALA A 515 -19.50 -0.30 -8.22
CA ALA A 515 -20.55 0.57 -8.73
C ALA A 515 -21.94 0.16 -8.26
N GLN A 516 -22.26 -1.14 -8.23
CA GLN A 516 -23.53 -1.65 -7.71
C GLN A 516 -23.71 -1.33 -6.22
N ALA A 517 -22.68 -1.60 -5.41
CA ALA A 517 -22.75 -1.38 -3.96
C ALA A 517 -22.93 0.11 -3.64
N TRP A 518 -22.21 0.98 -4.34
CA TRP A 518 -22.35 2.43 -4.17
C TRP A 518 -23.72 2.93 -4.64
N LEU A 519 -24.16 2.54 -5.84
CA LEU A 519 -25.45 2.95 -6.38
C LEU A 519 -26.63 2.56 -5.48
N ALA A 520 -26.58 1.36 -4.87
CA ALA A 520 -27.60 0.91 -3.93
C ALA A 520 -27.73 1.83 -2.70
N VAL A 521 -26.60 2.32 -2.16
CA VAL A 521 -26.58 3.30 -1.06
C VAL A 521 -27.22 4.62 -1.51
N GLN A 522 -26.86 5.11 -2.70
CA GLN A 522 -27.41 6.35 -3.24
C GLN A 522 -28.92 6.27 -3.52
N GLN A 523 -29.39 5.13 -4.03
CA GLN A 523 -30.82 4.87 -4.26
C GLN A 523 -31.61 4.85 -2.94
N LYS A 524 -31.07 4.20 -1.91
CA LYS A 524 -31.66 4.16 -0.57
C LYS A 524 -31.74 5.58 0.03
N ALA A 525 -30.68 6.37 -0.10
CA ALA A 525 -30.66 7.75 0.36
C ALA A 525 -31.70 8.62 -0.38
N ARG A 526 -31.82 8.47 -1.70
CA ARG A 526 -32.83 9.17 -2.52
C ARG A 526 -34.26 8.78 -2.13
N ALA A 527 -34.52 7.52 -1.81
CA ALA A 527 -35.84 7.06 -1.40
C ALA A 527 -36.24 7.52 0.01
N ALA A 528 -35.26 7.92 0.84
CA ALA A 528 -35.48 8.40 2.20
C ALA A 528 -35.61 9.93 2.31
N ALA A 529 -35.18 10.67 1.27
CA ALA A 529 -35.31 12.13 1.15
C ALA A 529 -36.65 12.49 0.48
#